data_AF-A0A7D5MEZ4-F1
#
_entry.id   AF-A0A7D5MEZ4-F1
#
_cell.length_a   1.000
_cell.length_b   1.000
_cell.length_c   1.000
_cell.angle_alpha   90.00
_cell.angle_beta   90.00
_cell.angle_gamma   90.00
#
_symmetry.space_group_name_H-M   'P 1'
#
loop_
_entity.id
_entity.type
_entity.pdbx_description
1 polymer ?
#
loop_
_entity_poly.entity_id
_entity_poly.type
_entity_poly.pdbx_seq_one_letter_code
_entity_poly.pdbx_strand_id
1 'polypeptide(L)'
;MNRFQALRTLNIKSDSSMEDVKLAYRKLALEYHPDKNISEKEGIEFKKITEAYNYLKKNTTEDNNNSKEKFTDSNNKTNFERKPQWGAPPGGKIPEEDWSRYTREFEEGDPTFWREYEKKFWEEYNARVRSDGKQGEYEKAKEPEKQPNLFVNVDKSLCIGCCSCEMIAPDVFSINRNSRSNPKSSVINPKGAGINKIMNAAETCPTKAIIVENADTKERLFPY
;
A
#
# COMPACT_ATOMS: atom_id res chain seq x y z
N MET A 1 16.67 28.90 -12.13
CA MET A 1 15.26 29.17 -12.51
C MET A 1 14.76 30.41 -11.75
N ASN A 2 14.17 31.41 -12.41
CA ASN A 2 13.55 32.59 -11.74
C ASN A 2 12.05 32.34 -11.46
N ARG A 3 11.41 33.02 -10.49
CA ARG A 3 9.99 32.84 -10.13
C ARG A 3 9.05 33.06 -11.32
N PHE A 4 9.26 34.13 -12.10
CA PHE A 4 8.48 34.39 -13.32
C PHE A 4 8.66 33.30 -14.37
N GLN A 5 9.88 32.76 -14.50
CA GLN A 5 10.19 31.67 -15.42
C GLN A 5 9.55 30.35 -14.98
N ALA A 6 9.51 30.08 -13.66
CA ALA A 6 8.84 28.92 -13.08
C ALA A 6 7.31 28.98 -13.25
N LEU A 7 6.71 30.16 -13.09
CA LEU A 7 5.27 30.35 -13.33
C LEU A 7 4.92 30.22 -14.82
N ARG A 8 5.76 30.76 -15.70
CA ARG A 8 5.60 30.65 -17.15
C ARG A 8 5.74 29.21 -17.66
N THR A 9 6.66 28.43 -17.09
CA THR A 9 6.84 27.01 -17.43
C THR A 9 5.70 26.12 -16.95
N LEU A 10 5.06 26.47 -15.83
CA LEU A 10 3.81 25.84 -15.41
C LEU A 10 2.55 26.44 -16.08
N ASN A 11 2.74 27.46 -16.92
CA ASN A 11 1.69 28.19 -17.63
C ASN A 11 0.62 28.82 -16.71
N ILE A 12 1.07 29.46 -15.63
CA ILE A 12 0.22 30.05 -14.59
C ILE A 12 0.45 31.56 -14.50
N LYS A 13 -0.57 32.30 -14.07
CA LYS A 13 -0.48 33.74 -13.81
C LYS A 13 0.33 34.04 -12.54
N SER A 14 0.82 35.28 -12.42
CA SER A 14 1.70 35.69 -11.32
C SER A 14 1.02 35.82 -9.96
N ASP A 15 -0.30 35.96 -9.95
CA ASP A 15 -1.18 36.13 -8.79
C ASP A 15 -1.74 34.80 -8.25
N SER A 16 -1.38 33.68 -8.87
CA SER A 16 -2.01 32.39 -8.58
C SER A 16 -1.53 31.76 -7.28
N SER A 17 -2.46 31.08 -6.61
CA SER A 17 -2.23 30.44 -5.30
C SER A 17 -1.27 29.25 -5.43
N MET A 18 -0.65 28.85 -4.32
CA MET A 18 0.11 27.60 -4.25
C MET A 18 -0.74 26.37 -4.64
N GLU A 19 -2.06 26.47 -4.46
CA GLU A 19 -2.99 25.43 -4.90
C GLU A 19 -3.04 25.31 -6.42
N ASP A 20 -3.05 26.45 -7.13
CA ASP A 20 -3.04 26.51 -8.59
C ASP A 20 -1.71 26.00 -9.15
N VAL A 21 -0.60 26.33 -8.48
CA VAL A 21 0.74 25.81 -8.80
C VAL A 21 0.80 24.28 -8.72
N LYS A 22 0.15 23.68 -7.71
CA LYS A 22 0.08 22.22 -7.56
C LYS A 22 -0.78 21.57 -8.63
N LEU A 23 -1.90 22.20 -8.99
CA LEU A 23 -2.82 21.69 -10.00
C LEU A 23 -2.18 21.70 -11.39
N ALA A 24 -1.56 22.81 -11.77
CA ALA A 24 -0.86 22.94 -13.05
C ALA A 24 0.31 21.94 -13.17
N TYR A 25 1.07 21.72 -12.09
CA TYR A 25 2.12 20.70 -12.09
C TYR A 25 1.58 19.29 -12.32
N ARG A 26 0.51 18.89 -11.64
CA ARG A 26 -0.10 17.55 -11.82
C ARG A 26 -0.58 17.33 -13.25
N LYS A 27 -1.18 18.36 -13.84
CA LYS A 27 -1.65 18.34 -15.23
C LYS A 27 -0.50 18.15 -16.21
N LEU A 28 0.52 19.00 -16.13
CA LEU A 28 1.69 18.94 -17.01
C LEU A 28 2.50 17.66 -16.80
N ALA A 29 2.54 17.11 -15.59
CA ALA A 29 3.23 15.85 -15.29
C ALA A 29 2.58 14.63 -15.95
N LEU A 30 1.25 14.63 -16.12
CA LEU A 30 0.51 13.56 -16.79
C LEU A 30 0.58 13.69 -18.31
N GLU A 31 0.60 14.93 -18.82
CA GLU A 31 0.72 15.22 -20.25
C GLU A 31 2.13 14.90 -20.78
N TYR A 32 3.17 15.31 -20.06
CA TYR A 32 4.58 15.13 -20.48
C TYR A 32 5.25 13.91 -19.83
N HIS A 33 4.48 12.94 -19.34
CA HIS A 33 5.05 11.74 -18.73
C HIS A 33 5.89 10.96 -19.76
N PRO A 34 7.13 10.56 -19.44
CA PRO A 34 8.03 9.90 -20.38
C PRO A 34 7.46 8.57 -20.93
N ASP A 35 6.66 7.85 -20.14
CA ASP A 35 6.00 6.61 -20.60
C ASP A 35 4.92 6.86 -21.67
N LYS A 36 4.31 8.05 -21.72
CA LYS A 36 3.28 8.40 -22.70
C LYS A 36 3.86 9.13 -23.91
N ASN A 37 4.91 9.94 -23.73
CA ASN A 37 5.57 10.72 -24.78
C ASN A 37 6.97 10.20 -25.08
N ILE A 38 7.03 9.01 -25.68
CA ILE A 38 8.27 8.33 -26.10
C ILE A 38 8.99 9.11 -27.23
N SER A 39 8.31 10.04 -27.90
CA SER A 39 8.86 10.88 -28.98
C SER A 39 9.82 11.97 -28.50
N GLU A 40 9.66 12.46 -27.26
CA GLU A 40 10.61 13.37 -26.60
C GLU A 40 11.61 12.57 -25.77
N LYS A 41 12.62 12.02 -26.46
CA LYS A 41 13.57 10.99 -26.00
C LYS A 41 14.30 11.20 -24.66
N GLU A 42 14.20 12.37 -24.03
CA GLU A 42 14.91 12.68 -22.78
C GLU A 42 14.03 13.26 -21.67
N GLY A 43 12.71 13.38 -21.89
CA GLY A 43 11.80 13.96 -20.88
C GLY A 43 12.21 15.37 -20.44
N ILE A 44 12.83 16.13 -21.34
CA ILE A 44 13.43 17.44 -21.07
C ILE A 44 12.36 18.39 -20.52
N GLU A 45 11.14 18.33 -21.08
CA GLU A 45 10.04 19.19 -20.67
C GLU A 45 9.50 18.79 -19.29
N PHE A 46 9.34 17.49 -19.03
CA PHE A 46 8.98 16.97 -17.71
C PHE A 46 9.96 17.39 -16.61
N LYS A 47 11.27 17.38 -16.92
CA LYS A 47 12.32 17.82 -16.01
C LYS A 47 12.20 19.32 -15.69
N LYS A 48 11.94 20.16 -16.69
CA LYS A 48 11.71 21.61 -16.50
C LYS A 48 10.46 21.89 -15.67
N ILE A 49 9.37 21.16 -15.91
CA ILE A 49 8.11 21.26 -15.17
C ILE A 49 8.32 20.90 -13.69
N THR A 50 9.08 19.83 -13.43
CA THR A 50 9.41 19.38 -12.08
C THR A 50 10.33 20.37 -11.34
N GLU A 51 11.32 20.93 -12.04
CA GLU A 51 12.21 21.96 -11.50
C GLU A 51 11.45 23.25 -11.14
N ALA A 52 10.52 23.68 -12.00
CA ALA A 52 9.67 24.84 -11.78
C ALA A 52 8.78 24.70 -10.54
N TYR A 53 8.11 23.55 -10.39
CA TYR A 53 7.25 23.28 -9.23
C TYR A 53 8.03 23.23 -7.91
N ASN A 54 9.17 22.55 -7.89
CA ASN A 54 10.01 22.47 -6.69
C ASN A 54 10.55 23.84 -6.26
N TYR A 55 10.91 24.70 -7.22
CA TYR A 55 11.34 26.07 -6.95
C TYR A 55 10.22 26.91 -6.31
N LEU A 56 8.98 26.83 -6.82
CA LEU A 56 7.84 27.58 -6.26
C LEU A 56 7.42 27.03 -4.89
N LYS A 57 7.50 25.72 -4.69
CA LYS A 57 7.23 25.08 -3.40
C LYS A 57 8.20 25.53 -2.31
N LYS A 58 9.51 25.56 -2.60
CA LYS A 58 10.55 25.93 -1.63
C LYS A 58 10.45 27.39 -1.18
N ASN A 59 10.25 28.32 -2.12
CA ASN A 59 10.16 29.74 -1.80
C ASN A 59 8.93 30.10 -0.94
N THR A 60 7.82 29.37 -1.07
CA THR A 60 6.61 29.63 -0.27
C THR A 60 6.69 29.00 1.13
N THR A 61 7.54 27.98 1.31
CA THR A 61 7.86 27.43 2.63
C THR A 61 8.86 28.28 3.41
N GLU A 62 9.75 29.02 2.74
CA GLU A 62 10.71 29.93 3.39
C GLU A 62 10.02 31.15 4.02
N ASP A 63 8.95 31.66 3.42
CA ASP A 63 8.12 32.74 3.99
C ASP A 63 7.40 32.34 5.30
N ASN A 64 7.15 31.04 5.51
CA ASN A 64 6.47 30.51 6.71
C ASN A 64 7.41 30.07 7.84
N ASN A 65 8.72 30.00 7.58
CA ASN A 65 9.71 29.52 8.56
C ASN A 65 10.34 30.64 9.41
N ASN A 66 9.96 31.90 9.20
CA ASN A 66 10.46 33.03 10.01
C ASN A 66 9.74 33.22 11.35
N SER A 67 8.85 32.28 11.74
CA SER A 67 8.07 32.32 12.98
C SER A 67 8.15 31.03 13.82
N LYS A 68 9.21 30.23 13.65
CA LYS A 68 9.48 29.10 14.55
C LYS A 68 10.64 29.41 15.48
N GLU A 69 10.30 29.95 16.65
CA GLU A 69 11.21 30.15 17.77
C GLU A 69 11.95 28.85 18.12
N LYS A 70 13.24 29.02 18.41
CA LYS A 70 14.14 27.98 18.90
C LYS A 70 13.69 27.53 20.29
N PHE A 71 13.03 26.38 20.38
CA PHE A 71 12.95 25.65 21.65
C PHE A 71 14.18 24.74 21.78
N THR A 72 15.01 25.05 22.75
CA THR A 72 16.22 24.33 23.13
C THR A 72 15.89 22.98 23.76
N ASP A 73 16.62 21.95 23.34
CA ASP A 73 16.58 20.60 23.88
C ASP A 73 16.72 20.58 25.42
N SER A 74 15.79 19.92 26.09
CA SER A 74 16.05 19.37 27.43
C SER A 74 15.35 18.02 27.57
N ASN A 75 16.16 17.02 27.92
CA ASN A 75 15.80 15.66 28.25
C ASN A 75 14.58 15.54 29.16
N ASN A 76 13.70 14.57 28.90
CA ASN A 76 13.42 13.49 29.86
C ASN A 76 12.68 12.31 29.23
N LYS A 77 13.17 11.10 29.52
CA LYS A 77 12.57 9.82 29.16
C LYS A 77 11.33 9.57 30.01
N THR A 78 10.19 9.23 29.38
CA THR A 78 9.25 8.20 29.84
C THR A 78 8.36 7.74 28.68
N ASN A 79 8.23 6.42 28.50
CA ASN A 79 7.27 5.67 27.68
C ASN A 79 7.16 6.03 26.18
N PHE A 80 8.09 5.47 25.38
CA PHE A 80 7.96 5.45 23.92
C PHE A 80 7.21 4.19 23.49
N GLU A 81 5.89 4.28 23.32
CA GLU A 81 5.13 3.23 22.64
C GLU A 81 5.54 3.17 21.16
N ARG A 82 5.81 1.97 20.65
CA ARG A 82 6.17 1.77 19.24
C ARG A 82 4.94 2.07 18.38
N LYS A 83 5.01 3.11 17.55
CA LYS A 83 4.00 3.38 16.53
C LYS A 83 3.87 2.17 15.61
N PRO A 84 2.65 1.68 15.32
CA PRO A 84 2.48 0.67 14.28
C PRO A 84 2.96 1.25 12.95
N GLN A 85 3.61 0.40 12.16
CA GLN A 85 4.23 0.79 10.89
C GLN A 85 3.20 1.26 9.85
N TRP A 86 1.91 1.02 10.10
CA TRP A 86 0.76 1.48 9.32
C TRP A 86 -0.52 1.50 10.16
N GLY A 87 -1.45 2.43 9.86
CA GLY A 87 -2.75 2.59 10.55
C GLY A 87 -2.83 3.80 11.48
N ALA A 88 -4.07 4.22 11.80
CA ALA A 88 -4.32 5.35 12.69
C ALA A 88 -3.94 5.00 14.14
N PRO A 89 -3.36 5.94 14.92
CA PRO A 89 -3.06 5.72 16.33
C PRO A 89 -4.32 5.38 17.14
N PRO A 90 -4.22 4.56 18.20
CA PRO A 90 -5.39 4.19 19.01
C PRO A 90 -5.99 5.45 19.66
N GLY A 91 -7.27 5.72 19.33
CA GLY A 91 -8.04 6.85 19.89
C GLY A 91 -8.09 8.12 19.03
N GLY A 92 -7.43 8.17 17.86
CA GLY A 92 -7.54 9.28 16.92
C GLY A 92 -8.58 9.04 15.82
N LYS A 93 -9.34 10.08 15.43
CA LYS A 93 -10.16 10.03 14.21
C LYS A 93 -9.23 9.99 12.99
N ILE A 94 -9.55 9.13 12.01
CA ILE A 94 -8.83 9.06 10.73
C ILE A 94 -8.95 10.44 10.06
N PRO A 95 -7.86 11.06 9.58
CA PRO A 95 -7.98 12.32 8.85
C PRO A 95 -8.84 12.10 7.60
N GLU A 96 -9.97 12.80 7.49
CA GLU A 96 -10.74 12.85 6.23
C GLU A 96 -9.95 13.72 5.24
N GLU A 97 -9.11 13.05 4.44
CA GLU A 97 -8.48 13.68 3.29
C GLU A 97 -9.52 13.85 2.17
N ASP A 98 -9.53 15.00 1.52
CA ASP A 98 -10.50 15.33 0.47
C ASP A 98 -9.97 14.93 -0.92
N TRP A 99 -10.50 13.81 -1.41
CA TRP A 99 -10.09 13.18 -2.68
C TRP A 99 -10.71 13.84 -3.91
N SER A 100 -11.72 14.71 -3.72
CA SER A 100 -12.39 15.45 -4.81
C SER A 100 -11.44 16.39 -5.58
N ARG A 101 -10.25 16.65 -4.99
CA ARG A 101 -9.15 17.42 -5.58
C ARG A 101 -8.40 16.71 -6.72
N TYR A 102 -8.57 15.39 -6.88
CA TYR A 102 -7.87 14.58 -7.88
C TYR A 102 -8.77 14.12 -9.04
N THR A 103 -10.07 14.41 -8.96
CA THR A 103 -11.13 13.82 -9.79
C THR A 103 -11.91 14.86 -10.62
N ARG A 104 -11.67 16.15 -10.36
CA ARG A 104 -12.47 17.27 -10.86
C ARG A 104 -12.48 17.44 -12.39
N GLU A 105 -11.40 17.09 -13.10
CA GLU A 105 -11.37 17.13 -14.59
C GLU A 105 -12.27 16.07 -15.25
N PHE A 106 -12.63 14.99 -14.55
CA PHE A 106 -13.55 13.97 -15.05
C PHE A 106 -15.02 14.35 -14.81
N GLU A 107 -15.26 15.23 -13.85
CA GLU A 107 -16.58 15.72 -13.40
C GLU A 107 -17.16 16.78 -14.34
N GLU A 108 -16.29 17.52 -15.05
CA GLU A 108 -16.67 18.59 -16.00
C GLU A 108 -16.96 18.10 -17.43
N GLY A 109 -16.50 16.89 -17.82
CA GLY A 109 -16.66 16.35 -19.18
C GLY A 109 -17.97 15.59 -19.41
N ASP A 110 -18.56 15.04 -18.36
CA ASP A 110 -19.87 14.38 -18.36
C ASP A 110 -20.45 14.50 -16.94
N PRO A 111 -21.55 15.28 -16.73
CA PRO A 111 -22.13 15.52 -15.41
C PRO A 111 -22.60 14.24 -14.70
N THR A 112 -22.77 13.16 -15.48
CA THR A 112 -23.13 11.84 -14.97
C THR A 112 -21.93 10.93 -14.76
N PHE A 113 -20.72 11.30 -15.17
CA PHE A 113 -19.53 10.42 -15.07
C PHE A 113 -19.27 9.94 -13.64
N TRP A 114 -19.25 10.83 -12.65
CA TRP A 114 -19.03 10.38 -11.26
C TRP A 114 -20.19 9.56 -10.74
N ARG A 115 -21.44 9.87 -11.13
CA ARG A 115 -22.60 9.04 -10.77
C ARG A 115 -22.59 7.68 -11.45
N GLU A 116 -22.15 7.57 -12.70
CA GLU A 116 -22.03 6.32 -13.44
C GLU A 116 -20.79 5.53 -13.03
N TYR A 117 -19.67 6.19 -12.78
CA TYR A 117 -18.45 5.59 -12.25
C TYR A 117 -18.67 5.08 -10.83
N GLU A 118 -19.27 5.87 -9.94
CA GLU A 118 -19.62 5.46 -8.58
C GLU A 118 -20.70 4.36 -8.60
N LYS A 119 -21.75 4.50 -9.42
CA LYS A 119 -22.77 3.46 -9.58
C LYS A 119 -22.17 2.17 -10.14
N LYS A 120 -21.32 2.23 -11.16
CA LYS A 120 -20.64 1.07 -11.76
C LYS A 120 -19.59 0.46 -10.82
N PHE A 121 -18.88 1.30 -10.06
CA PHE A 121 -17.94 0.86 -9.02
C PHE A 121 -18.69 0.14 -7.90
N TRP A 122 -19.79 0.70 -7.38
CA TRP A 122 -20.63 0.04 -6.36
C TRP A 122 -21.44 -1.11 -6.93
N GLU A 123 -21.85 -1.12 -8.20
CA GLU A 123 -22.47 -2.28 -8.85
C GLU A 123 -21.45 -3.41 -9.07
N GLU A 124 -20.21 -3.11 -9.48
CA GLU A 124 -19.14 -4.11 -9.60
C GLU A 124 -18.64 -4.57 -8.22
N TYR A 125 -18.57 -3.67 -7.25
CA TYR A 125 -18.22 -3.98 -5.86
C TYR A 125 -19.34 -4.78 -5.18
N ASN A 126 -20.62 -4.40 -5.31
CA ASN A 126 -21.80 -5.13 -4.80
C ASN A 126 -22.18 -6.34 -5.68
N ALA A 127 -21.64 -6.50 -6.89
CA ALA A 127 -21.70 -7.75 -7.64
C ALA A 127 -20.62 -8.73 -7.16
N ARG A 128 -19.45 -8.23 -6.75
CA ARG A 128 -18.41 -9.01 -6.04
C ARG A 128 -18.78 -9.30 -4.60
N VAL A 129 -19.51 -8.40 -3.95
CA VAL A 129 -20.11 -8.54 -2.62
C VAL A 129 -21.58 -8.88 -2.83
N ARG A 130 -21.90 -10.16 -3.04
CA ARG A 130 -23.27 -10.63 -3.31
C ARG A 130 -24.30 -9.93 -2.41
N SER A 131 -25.49 -9.66 -2.93
CA SER A 131 -26.65 -9.09 -2.22
C SER A 131 -26.99 -9.77 -0.88
N ASP A 132 -26.48 -10.98 -0.66
CA ASP A 132 -26.62 -11.78 0.55
C ASP A 132 -25.66 -11.33 1.69
N GLY A 133 -24.93 -10.22 1.53
CA GLY A 133 -23.94 -9.72 2.50
C GLY A 133 -22.64 -10.53 2.52
N LYS A 134 -22.39 -11.26 1.42
CA LYS A 134 -21.35 -12.27 1.31
C LYS A 134 -20.18 -11.76 0.45
N GLN A 135 -19.17 -11.17 1.08
CA GLN A 135 -17.94 -10.64 0.45
C GLN A 135 -17.16 -11.76 -0.25
N GLY A 136 -17.24 -11.92 -1.57
CA GLY A 136 -16.68 -13.10 -2.26
C GLY A 136 -15.17 -13.37 -2.07
N GLU A 137 -14.39 -12.37 -1.67
CA GLU A 137 -12.94 -12.48 -1.38
C GLU A 137 -12.62 -12.44 0.12
N TYR A 138 -13.34 -11.63 0.90
CA TYR A 138 -13.17 -11.55 2.35
C TYR A 138 -13.83 -12.74 3.08
N GLU A 139 -14.90 -13.31 2.53
CA GLU A 139 -15.50 -14.56 3.02
C GLU A 139 -14.67 -15.79 2.67
N LYS A 140 -13.92 -15.77 1.57
CA LYS A 140 -12.89 -16.80 1.33
C LYS A 140 -11.77 -16.71 2.36
N ALA A 141 -11.46 -15.51 2.84
CA ALA A 141 -10.54 -15.30 3.97
C ALA A 141 -11.18 -15.62 5.34
N LYS A 142 -12.52 -15.64 5.44
CA LYS A 142 -13.24 -16.02 6.66
C LYS A 142 -13.03 -17.51 6.89
N GLU A 143 -12.37 -17.81 8.01
CA GLU A 143 -12.08 -19.18 8.39
C GLU A 143 -13.40 -19.94 8.63
N PRO A 144 -13.51 -21.21 8.19
CA PRO A 144 -14.71 -22.01 8.45
C PRO A 144 -14.92 -22.20 9.96
N GLU A 145 -16.18 -22.19 10.41
CA GLU A 145 -16.52 -22.35 11.84
C GLU A 145 -16.01 -23.68 12.41
N LYS A 146 -15.94 -24.72 11.57
CA LYS A 146 -15.30 -26.00 11.89
C LYS A 146 -13.99 -26.10 11.12
N GLN A 147 -12.89 -26.02 11.84
CA GLN A 147 -11.56 -26.24 11.28
C GLN A 147 -11.17 -27.70 11.45
N PRO A 148 -10.69 -28.38 10.38
CA PRO A 148 -10.14 -29.72 10.53
C PRO A 148 -8.86 -29.66 11.36
N ASN A 149 -8.51 -30.77 12.01
CA ASN A 149 -7.27 -30.87 12.74
C ASN A 149 -6.12 -30.99 11.74
N LEU A 150 -5.40 -29.90 11.49
CA LEU A 150 -4.32 -29.86 10.50
C LEU A 150 -2.99 -30.28 11.12
N PHE A 151 -2.27 -31.14 10.41
CA PHE A 151 -0.86 -31.40 10.61
C PHE A 151 -0.07 -30.61 9.56
N VAL A 152 0.77 -29.69 10.02
CA VAL A 152 1.58 -28.83 9.16
C VAL A 152 3.05 -29.14 9.41
N ASN A 153 3.80 -29.36 8.34
CA ASN A 153 5.24 -29.60 8.39
C ASN A 153 5.96 -28.79 7.31
N VAL A 154 7.24 -28.48 7.54
CA VAL A 154 8.11 -27.83 6.56
C VAL A 154 9.26 -28.76 6.24
N ASP A 155 9.37 -29.14 4.96
CA ASP A 155 10.52 -29.86 4.47
C ASP A 155 11.73 -28.91 4.36
N LYS A 156 12.70 -29.12 5.26
CA LYS A 156 13.93 -28.30 5.34
C LYS A 156 14.83 -28.46 4.12
N SER A 157 14.71 -29.57 3.39
CA SER A 157 15.50 -29.82 2.17
C SER A 157 15.02 -28.95 1.01
N LEU A 158 13.69 -28.77 0.88
CA LEU A 158 13.05 -27.95 -0.15
C LEU A 158 12.93 -26.48 0.23
N CYS A 159 12.90 -26.15 1.53
CA CYS A 159 12.75 -24.78 2.00
C CYS A 159 13.98 -23.94 1.64
N ILE A 160 13.83 -22.90 0.82
CA ILE A 160 14.90 -21.99 0.41
C ILE A 160 15.04 -20.75 1.30
N GLY A 161 14.24 -20.65 2.36
CA GLY A 161 14.28 -19.52 3.29
C GLY A 161 13.67 -18.21 2.74
N CYS A 162 12.65 -18.28 1.87
CA CYS A 162 12.01 -17.09 1.29
C CYS A 162 11.17 -16.26 2.29
N CYS A 163 10.97 -16.77 3.50
CA CYS A 163 10.26 -16.12 4.59
C CYS A 163 8.78 -15.79 4.40
N SER A 164 8.17 -16.11 3.25
CA SER A 164 6.76 -15.80 2.98
C SER A 164 5.79 -16.40 4.01
N CYS A 165 6.10 -17.59 4.54
CA CYS A 165 5.25 -18.28 5.52
C CYS A 165 5.20 -17.59 6.90
N GLU A 166 6.32 -17.02 7.38
CA GLU A 166 6.33 -16.23 8.64
C GLU A 166 5.54 -14.93 8.46
N MET A 167 5.55 -14.34 7.26
CA MET A 167 4.80 -13.11 6.98
C MET A 167 3.28 -13.35 6.93
N ILE A 168 2.84 -14.47 6.35
CA ILE A 168 1.41 -14.78 6.18
C ILE A 168 0.81 -15.36 7.47
N ALA A 169 1.55 -16.21 8.18
CA ALA A 169 1.09 -16.90 9.39
C ALA A 169 2.21 -16.97 10.45
N PRO A 170 2.51 -15.84 11.14
CA PRO A 170 3.60 -15.77 12.12
C PRO A 170 3.36 -16.65 13.36
N ASP A 171 2.09 -16.89 13.70
CA ASP A 171 1.72 -17.75 14.84
C ASP A 171 1.92 -19.24 14.53
N VAL A 172 2.05 -19.61 13.24
CA VAL A 172 2.26 -20.99 12.80
C VAL A 172 3.72 -21.24 12.46
N PHE A 173 4.35 -20.32 11.73
CA PHE A 173 5.70 -20.50 11.20
C PHE A 173 6.69 -19.52 11.82
N SER A 174 7.90 -20.00 12.08
CA SER A 174 9.02 -19.16 12.45
C SER A 174 10.29 -19.61 11.75
N ILE A 175 11.13 -18.62 11.49
CA ILE A 175 12.36 -18.79 10.75
C ILE A 175 13.51 -18.83 11.73
N ASN A 176 14.42 -19.79 11.51
CA ASN A 176 15.60 -19.92 12.33
C ASN A 176 16.61 -18.80 11.99
N ARG A 177 16.53 -17.70 12.74
CA ARG A 177 17.40 -16.52 12.59
C ARG A 177 18.84 -16.75 13.04
N ASN A 178 19.14 -17.90 13.65
CA ASN A 178 20.50 -18.22 14.10
C ASN A 178 21.41 -18.65 12.94
N SER A 179 20.83 -19.16 11.85
CA SER A 179 21.58 -19.51 10.65
C SER A 179 21.90 -18.26 9.83
N ARG A 180 23.18 -17.92 9.74
CA ARG A 180 23.66 -16.76 8.97
C ARG A 180 23.50 -16.93 7.45
N SER A 181 23.38 -18.17 6.98
CA SER A 181 23.13 -18.52 5.58
C SER A 181 21.90 -19.44 5.47
N ASN A 182 20.94 -19.06 4.60
CA ASN A 182 19.71 -19.81 4.29
C ASN A 182 18.88 -20.22 5.53
N PRO A 183 18.28 -19.24 6.24
CA PRO A 183 17.50 -19.53 7.43
C PRO A 183 16.23 -20.30 7.04
N LYS A 184 16.08 -21.51 7.60
CA LYS A 184 14.95 -22.40 7.29
C LYS A 184 13.75 -22.04 8.16
N SER A 185 12.56 -22.11 7.58
CA SER A 185 11.31 -22.04 8.33
C SER A 185 11.04 -23.36 9.06
N SER A 186 10.31 -23.25 10.17
CA SER A 186 9.84 -24.35 11.01
C SER A 186 8.46 -24.03 11.54
N VAL A 187 7.69 -25.06 11.86
CA VAL A 187 6.35 -24.89 12.45
C VAL A 187 6.49 -24.81 13.97
N ILE A 188 5.99 -23.73 14.58
CA ILE A 188 5.91 -23.58 16.04
C ILE A 188 4.59 -24.16 16.54
N ASN A 189 3.48 -23.73 15.94
CA ASN A 189 2.14 -24.12 16.35
C ASN A 189 1.25 -24.41 15.13
N PRO A 190 0.94 -25.67 14.83
CA PRO A 190 0.08 -26.01 13.69
C PRO A 190 -1.35 -25.49 13.85
N LYS A 191 -1.78 -25.10 15.07
CA LYS A 191 -3.11 -24.53 15.37
C LYS A 191 -3.09 -23.01 15.54
N GLY A 192 -1.99 -22.34 15.18
CA GLY A 192 -1.83 -20.90 15.37
C GLY A 192 -2.69 -20.03 14.44
N ALA A 193 -3.17 -20.58 13.32
CA ALA A 193 -4.02 -19.90 12.36
C ALA A 193 -5.02 -20.87 11.73
N GLY A 194 -6.10 -20.36 11.13
CA GLY A 194 -7.05 -21.22 10.45
C GLY A 194 -6.56 -21.76 9.12
N ILE A 195 -7.28 -22.77 8.63
CA ILE A 195 -6.95 -23.51 7.41
C ILE A 195 -6.68 -22.61 6.21
N ASN A 196 -7.48 -21.56 5.99
CA ASN A 196 -7.32 -20.69 4.84
C ASN A 196 -5.99 -19.92 4.87
N LYS A 197 -5.56 -19.45 6.05
CA LYS A 197 -4.27 -18.76 6.21
C LYS A 197 -3.09 -19.71 6.04
N ILE A 198 -3.19 -20.92 6.59
CA ILE A 198 -2.16 -21.96 6.46
C ILE A 198 -2.02 -22.39 5.00
N MET A 199 -3.13 -22.63 4.31
CA MET A 199 -3.15 -22.99 2.89
C MET A 199 -2.59 -21.86 2.01
N ASN A 200 -2.95 -20.61 2.27
CA ASN A 200 -2.38 -19.46 1.55
C ASN A 200 -0.85 -19.36 1.77
N ALA A 201 -0.36 -19.57 2.99
CA ALA A 201 1.08 -19.63 3.26
C ALA A 201 1.77 -20.77 2.50
N ALA A 202 1.13 -21.93 2.38
CA ALA A 202 1.62 -23.09 1.65
C ALA A 202 1.67 -22.85 0.13
N GLU A 203 0.59 -22.29 -0.44
CA GLU A 203 0.49 -21.96 -1.87
C GLU A 203 1.47 -20.87 -2.29
N THR A 204 1.77 -19.90 -1.40
CA THR A 204 2.75 -18.85 -1.65
C THR A 204 4.20 -19.37 -1.60
N CYS A 205 4.43 -20.62 -1.17
CA CYS A 205 5.76 -21.20 -1.11
C CYS A 205 6.28 -21.58 -2.52
N PRO A 206 7.36 -20.96 -3.02
CA PRO A 206 7.82 -21.18 -4.40
C PRO A 206 8.32 -22.60 -4.65
N THR A 207 8.89 -23.25 -3.63
CA THR A 207 9.41 -24.61 -3.70
C THR A 207 8.44 -25.66 -3.17
N LYS A 208 7.20 -25.25 -2.82
CA LYS A 208 6.18 -26.13 -2.22
C LYS A 208 6.71 -26.95 -1.03
N ALA A 209 7.57 -26.35 -0.22
CA ALA A 209 8.23 -27.00 0.91
C ALA A 209 7.30 -27.23 2.12
N ILE A 210 6.13 -26.59 2.14
CA ILE A 210 5.15 -26.70 3.22
C ILE A 210 4.23 -27.86 2.90
N ILE A 211 4.06 -28.77 3.84
CA ILE A 211 3.18 -29.93 3.75
C ILE A 211 2.02 -29.70 4.71
N VAL A 212 0.80 -29.79 4.21
CA VAL A 212 -0.43 -29.66 4.97
C VAL A 212 -1.24 -30.94 4.81
N GLU A 213 -1.48 -31.63 5.91
CA GLU A 213 -2.22 -32.89 5.98
C GLU A 213 -3.36 -32.77 6.99
N ASN A 214 -4.45 -33.47 6.74
CA ASN A 214 -5.50 -33.64 7.74
C ASN A 214 -5.07 -34.73 8.72
N ALA A 215 -4.92 -34.40 10.01
CA ALA A 215 -4.44 -35.33 11.04
C ALA A 215 -5.42 -36.49 11.28
N ASP A 216 -6.72 -36.27 11.05
CA ASP A 216 -7.77 -37.25 11.33
C ASP A 216 -7.91 -38.25 10.17
N THR A 217 -7.88 -37.76 8.92
CA THR A 217 -8.03 -38.59 7.71
C THR A 217 -6.70 -39.05 7.11
N LYS A 218 -5.58 -38.44 7.53
CA LYS A 218 -4.23 -38.57 6.93
C LYS A 218 -4.18 -38.21 5.44
N GLU A 219 -5.16 -37.45 4.98
CA GLU A 219 -5.22 -36.96 3.60
C GLU A 219 -4.29 -35.76 3.44
N ARG A 220 -3.49 -35.76 2.38
CA ARG A 220 -2.62 -34.63 2.03
C ARG A 220 -3.42 -33.56 1.30
N LEU A 221 -3.51 -32.39 1.91
CA LEU A 221 -4.19 -31.23 1.36
C LEU A 221 -3.25 -30.38 0.48
N PHE A 222 -1.96 -30.33 0.84
CA PHE A 222 -0.93 -29.64 0.05
C PHE A 222 0.46 -30.23 0.33
N PRO A 223 1.37 -30.27 -0.65
CA PRO A 223 1.14 -30.08 -2.09
C PRO A 223 0.26 -31.19 -2.68
N TYR A 224 -0.51 -30.86 -3.72
CA TYR A 224 -1.38 -31.79 -4.46
C TYR A 224 -0.59 -32.72 -5.40
#